data_AF-A0A1R4G3F7-F1
#
_entry.id   AF-A0A1R4G3F7-F1
#
_cell.length_a   1.000
_cell.length_b   1.000
_cell.length_c   1.000
_cell.angle_alpha   90.00
_cell.angle_beta   90.00
_cell.angle_gamma   90.00
#
_symmetry.space_group_name_H-M   'P 1'
#
loop_
_entity.id
_entity.type
_entity.pdbx_description
1 polymer ?
#
loop_
_entity_poly.entity_id
_entity_poly.type
_entity_poly.pdbx_seq_one_letter_code
_entity_poly.pdbx_strand_id
1 'polypeptide(L)'
;MTEPYPSSQPPYHPSAPTPDAPVDAHPLDATVGASSFDAPVFGAPADVPPHGAPADAAPAGAGAPKRRRWLTVAAVALGGLLAGAGIGAAGAGDDAALIGAREEAEREAQEARDALADAEGEAQDARDAQTEAEDDAQEARDALADAEGEAQDARDALAEAESDVEDLESQVSELTDAANATESAPVEVDEPEPAPQGSTDAPADAPEPPATTAGDDGGRTIAQSNAIGSAESYISFMPFSRQGLIDQLVFEGYSTEDATYAVDAISVDWNQQAALSAESYLEFMSFSRQGLIDQLLFEGYSQSQAEYGVAAVGY
;
A
#
# COMPACT_ATOMS: atom_id res chain seq x y z
N MET A 1 2.74 37.65 47.72
CA MET A 1 2.33 38.60 46.67
C MET A 1 3.05 38.11 45.43
N THR A 2 2.42 37.47 44.44
CA THR A 2 1.08 37.67 43.88
C THR A 2 0.63 36.37 43.19
N GLU A 3 -0.68 36.24 42.99
CA GLU A 3 -1.53 35.05 42.82
C GLU A 3 -1.40 34.28 41.48
N PRO A 4 -1.86 33.01 41.43
CA PRO A 4 -2.16 32.32 40.18
C PRO A 4 -3.56 32.67 39.65
N TYR A 5 -3.68 32.93 38.34
CA TYR A 5 -4.96 33.08 37.65
C TYR A 5 -5.59 31.71 37.33
N PRO A 6 -6.90 31.53 37.57
CA PRO A 6 -7.65 30.40 37.03
C PRO A 6 -8.30 30.78 35.68
N SER A 7 -8.31 29.88 34.71
CA SER A 7 -9.21 29.96 33.56
C SER A 7 -10.04 28.70 33.50
N SER A 8 -11.26 28.81 34.04
CA SER A 8 -12.36 27.91 33.71
C SER A 8 -12.82 28.18 32.29
N GLN A 9 -12.73 27.17 31.41
CA GLN A 9 -13.60 27.09 30.24
C GLN A 9 -14.73 26.09 30.54
N PRO A 10 -15.99 26.39 30.15
CA PRO A 10 -17.08 25.42 30.24
C PRO A 10 -16.98 24.36 29.12
N PRO A 11 -17.54 23.15 29.30
CA PRO A 11 -17.46 22.09 28.29
C PRO A 11 -18.25 22.45 27.03
N TYR A 12 -17.61 22.19 25.89
CA TYR A 12 -18.15 22.33 24.54
C TYR A 12 -19.20 21.23 24.31
N HIS A 13 -20.43 21.61 23.98
CA HIS A 13 -21.46 20.67 23.52
C HIS A 13 -21.52 20.71 21.99
N PRO A 14 -21.15 19.64 21.26
CA PRO A 14 -21.36 19.59 19.83
C PRO A 14 -22.86 19.48 19.53
N SER A 15 -23.37 20.40 18.70
CA SER A 15 -24.74 20.35 18.19
C SER A 15 -24.89 19.20 17.19
N ALA A 16 -25.93 18.38 17.36
CA ALA A 16 -26.25 17.29 16.45
C ALA A 16 -26.65 17.82 15.05
N PRO A 17 -26.24 17.15 13.96
CA PRO A 17 -26.67 17.51 12.62
C PRO A 17 -28.14 17.13 12.40
N THR A 18 -28.91 18.06 11.82
CA THR A 18 -30.27 17.87 11.31
C THR A 18 -30.29 16.95 10.09
N PRO A 19 -31.20 15.95 10.01
CA PRO A 19 -31.36 15.15 8.80
C PRO A 19 -32.14 15.92 7.73
N ASP A 20 -31.53 16.09 6.55
CA ASP A 20 -32.19 16.60 5.35
C ASP A 20 -33.16 15.56 4.75
N ALA A 21 -34.22 16.09 4.14
CA ALA A 21 -35.40 15.41 3.63
C ALA A 21 -35.14 14.47 2.41
N PRO A 22 -36.04 13.49 2.14
CA PRO A 22 -35.86 12.50 1.07
C PRO A 22 -36.12 13.09 -0.32
N VAL A 23 -35.24 12.72 -1.26
CA VAL A 23 -35.32 13.10 -2.68
C VAL A 23 -36.38 12.26 -3.41
N ASP A 24 -37.18 12.94 -4.21
CA ASP A 24 -38.36 12.44 -4.92
C ASP A 24 -38.14 11.18 -5.79
N ALA A 25 -39.06 10.24 -5.63
CA ALA A 25 -39.27 9.12 -6.54
C ALA A 25 -39.96 9.59 -7.83
N HIS A 26 -39.39 9.25 -8.98
CA HIS A 26 -40.08 9.28 -10.27
C HIS A 26 -40.37 7.87 -10.78
N PRO A 27 -41.55 7.64 -11.41
CA PRO A 27 -42.10 6.31 -11.62
C PRO A 27 -41.72 5.66 -12.96
N LEU A 28 -41.54 4.34 -12.89
CA LEU A 28 -42.02 3.28 -13.79
C LEU A 28 -42.11 3.60 -15.30
N ASP A 29 -41.27 2.95 -16.10
CA ASP A 29 -41.73 2.41 -17.38
C ASP A 29 -41.40 0.91 -17.46
N ALA A 30 -42.48 0.14 -17.57
CA ALA A 30 -42.49 -1.30 -17.65
C ALA A 30 -42.79 -1.67 -19.10
N THR A 31 -41.77 -2.04 -19.86
CA THR A 31 -41.95 -2.77 -21.12
C THR A 31 -41.64 -4.24 -20.92
N VAL A 32 -42.74 -4.98 -20.75
CA VAL A 32 -42.88 -6.42 -20.87
C VAL A 32 -42.31 -6.89 -22.21
N GLY A 33 -41.36 -7.81 -22.15
CA GLY A 33 -40.82 -8.55 -23.31
C GLY A 33 -40.63 -10.00 -22.93
N ALA A 34 -41.73 -10.71 -22.67
CA ALA A 34 -41.72 -12.16 -22.54
C ALA A 34 -41.38 -12.77 -23.91
N SER A 35 -40.31 -13.56 -23.97
CA SER A 35 -40.13 -14.59 -25.00
C SER A 35 -39.58 -15.83 -24.33
N SER A 36 -40.40 -16.85 -24.41
CA SER A 36 -40.38 -18.14 -23.77
C SER A 36 -39.36 -19.11 -24.38
N PHE A 37 -38.88 -20.01 -23.51
CA PHE A 37 -38.54 -21.43 -23.77
C PHE A 37 -37.33 -21.72 -24.68
N ASP A 38 -36.28 -22.35 -24.13
CA ASP A 38 -36.11 -23.80 -24.18
C ASP A 38 -34.80 -24.23 -23.48
N ALA A 39 -34.91 -25.19 -22.56
CA ALA A 39 -33.85 -26.08 -22.10
C ALA A 39 -34.57 -27.40 -21.72
N PRO A 40 -33.92 -28.57 -21.67
CA PRO A 40 -32.47 -28.83 -21.64
C PRO A 40 -32.01 -29.98 -22.57
N VAL A 41 -30.70 -30.21 -22.70
CA VAL A 41 -30.16 -31.59 -22.78
C VAL A 41 -28.67 -31.64 -22.44
N PHE A 42 -28.35 -32.63 -21.61
CA PHE A 42 -27.04 -33.10 -21.16
C PHE A 42 -26.10 -33.48 -22.32
N GLY A 43 -24.82 -33.13 -22.20
CA GLY A 43 -23.74 -33.68 -23.02
C GLY A 43 -22.37 -33.20 -22.56
N ALA A 44 -21.72 -33.95 -21.67
CA ALA A 44 -20.30 -33.80 -21.33
C ALA A 44 -19.42 -34.63 -22.30
N PRO A 45 -18.08 -34.66 -22.15
CA PRO A 45 -17.12 -33.66 -22.63
C PRO A 45 -16.06 -34.27 -23.57
N ALA A 46 -15.53 -33.52 -24.53
CA ALA A 46 -14.32 -33.95 -25.26
C ALA A 46 -13.59 -32.80 -25.97
N ASP A 47 -12.26 -32.95 -25.97
CA ASP A 47 -11.27 -32.33 -26.85
C ASP A 47 -10.87 -30.87 -26.62
N VAL A 48 -9.87 -30.73 -25.75
CA VAL A 48 -8.81 -29.73 -25.84
C VAL A 48 -7.85 -30.13 -26.96
N PRO A 49 -7.67 -29.36 -28.04
CA PRO A 49 -6.50 -29.48 -28.91
C PRO A 49 -5.36 -28.55 -28.43
N PRO A 50 -4.08 -28.97 -28.62
CA PRO A 50 -2.92 -28.33 -28.03
C PRO A 50 -2.39 -27.12 -28.81
N HIS A 51 -1.74 -26.22 -28.07
CA HIS A 51 -0.75 -25.21 -28.45
C HIS A 51 -0.48 -25.01 -29.95
N GLY A 52 -0.95 -23.88 -30.48
CA GLY A 52 -0.47 -23.28 -31.72
C GLY A 52 0.05 -21.87 -31.44
N ALA A 53 1.37 -21.70 -31.49
CA ALA A 53 1.97 -20.38 -31.67
C ALA A 53 1.56 -19.80 -33.04
N PRO A 54 1.40 -18.48 -33.14
CA PRO A 54 1.71 -17.79 -34.38
C PRO A 54 2.99 -16.96 -34.23
N ALA A 55 3.86 -17.18 -35.20
CA ALA A 55 5.02 -16.37 -35.51
C ALA A 55 4.64 -14.95 -35.96
N ASP A 56 5.56 -14.02 -35.70
CA ASP A 56 5.89 -12.83 -36.48
C ASP A 56 4.75 -11.83 -36.81
N ALA A 57 4.71 -10.75 -36.05
CA ALA A 57 4.24 -9.44 -36.51
C ALA A 57 4.88 -8.34 -35.67
N ALA A 58 6.01 -7.80 -36.13
CA ALA A 58 6.54 -6.53 -35.66
C ALA A 58 5.60 -5.37 -36.08
N PRO A 59 5.32 -4.40 -35.20
CA PRO A 59 5.05 -3.04 -35.63
C PRO A 59 6.31 -2.18 -35.54
N ALA A 60 6.65 -1.59 -36.67
CA ALA A 60 7.63 -0.54 -36.79
C ALA A 60 7.22 0.71 -35.99
N GLY A 61 8.18 1.27 -35.24
CA GLY A 61 8.34 2.72 -35.05
C GLY A 61 7.46 3.42 -34.01
N ALA A 62 8.01 3.61 -32.81
CA ALA A 62 7.82 4.82 -32.01
C ALA A 62 9.07 5.02 -31.14
N GLY A 63 9.54 6.27 -31.02
CA GLY A 63 10.93 6.62 -30.78
C GLY A 63 11.50 6.31 -29.40
N ALA A 64 12.78 5.90 -29.38
CA ALA A 64 13.58 5.77 -28.18
C ALA A 64 13.75 7.14 -27.47
N PRO A 65 13.63 7.22 -26.12
CA PRO A 65 13.94 8.44 -25.40
C PRO A 65 15.46 8.70 -25.45
N LYS A 66 15.81 9.88 -25.94
CA LYS A 66 17.19 10.40 -26.04
C LYS A 66 17.83 10.36 -24.65
N ARG A 67 18.76 9.43 -24.44
CA ARG A 67 19.67 9.43 -23.28
C ARG A 67 20.43 10.76 -23.27
N ARG A 68 20.07 11.65 -22.35
CA ARG A 68 20.65 12.99 -22.21
C ARG A 68 22.07 12.85 -21.67
N ARG A 69 23.03 13.17 -22.52
CA ARG A 69 24.45 13.40 -22.22
C ARG A 69 24.57 14.52 -21.16
N TRP A 70 24.68 14.17 -19.89
CA TRP A 70 25.03 15.14 -18.84
C TRP A 70 26.47 14.96 -18.30
N LEU A 71 27.16 13.87 -18.65
CA LEU A 71 28.52 13.59 -18.18
C LEU A 71 29.62 14.08 -19.14
N THR A 72 29.48 15.23 -19.79
CA THR A 72 30.56 15.73 -20.68
C THR A 72 30.78 17.25 -20.65
N VAL A 73 30.66 17.91 -19.50
CA VAL A 73 31.14 19.31 -19.37
C VAL A 73 32.08 19.54 -18.16
N ALA A 74 32.20 18.63 -17.20
CA ALA A 74 33.16 18.80 -16.08
C ALA A 74 34.66 18.61 -16.44
N ALA A 75 35.01 18.32 -17.69
CA ALA A 75 36.40 18.00 -18.10
C ALA A 75 37.12 19.07 -18.94
N VAL A 76 36.53 20.25 -19.18
CA VAL A 76 37.22 21.31 -19.98
C VAL A 76 37.63 22.55 -19.15
N ALA A 77 37.12 22.75 -17.94
CA ALA A 77 37.42 23.95 -17.14
C ALA A 77 38.69 23.85 -16.25
N LEU A 78 39.61 22.91 -16.51
CA LEU A 78 40.89 22.81 -15.78
C LEU A 78 42.14 22.76 -16.70
N GLY A 79 41.96 23.02 -18.00
CA GLY A 79 43.04 22.94 -19.01
C GLY A 79 43.41 24.25 -19.69
N GLY A 80 43.00 25.41 -19.17
CA GLY A 80 43.12 26.69 -19.89
C GLY A 80 43.85 27.82 -19.15
N LEU A 81 44.56 27.56 -18.06
CA LEU A 81 45.30 28.58 -17.30
C LEU A 81 46.82 28.40 -17.42
N LEU A 82 47.39 28.46 -18.64
CA LEU A 82 48.86 28.49 -18.80
C LEU A 82 49.37 29.14 -20.11
N ALA A 83 48.71 30.18 -20.61
CA ALA A 83 49.25 31.00 -21.71
C ALA A 83 49.25 32.49 -21.36
N GLY A 84 49.77 32.82 -20.17
CA GLY A 84 50.03 34.20 -19.74
C GLY A 84 51.49 34.41 -19.32
N ALA A 85 52.43 33.73 -19.97
CA ALA A 85 53.85 34.02 -19.80
C ALA A 85 54.25 35.06 -20.87
N GLY A 86 54.59 36.26 -20.42
CA GLY A 86 55.18 37.28 -21.28
C GLY A 86 56.47 36.78 -21.91
N ILE A 87 56.58 36.90 -23.24
CA ILE A 87 57.85 36.96 -23.96
C ILE A 87 57.69 38.02 -25.03
N GLY A 88 58.55 39.04 -24.96
CA GLY A 88 58.58 40.13 -25.90
C GLY A 88 59.34 39.83 -27.19
N ALA A 89 59.29 40.86 -28.03
CA ALA A 89 60.22 41.20 -29.11
C ALA A 89 60.07 40.48 -30.46
N ALA A 90 59.59 41.30 -31.40
CA ALA A 90 60.15 41.53 -32.74
C ALA A 90 59.83 40.54 -33.86
N GLY A 91 58.89 40.94 -34.71
CA GLY A 91 58.73 40.45 -36.06
C GLY A 91 57.55 41.12 -36.73
N ALA A 92 57.79 42.22 -37.46
CA ALA A 92 56.79 42.84 -38.31
C ALA A 92 56.35 41.84 -39.38
N GLY A 93 55.15 41.29 -39.20
CA GLY A 93 54.52 40.29 -40.05
C GLY A 93 53.15 39.94 -39.49
N ASP A 94 52.11 40.49 -40.10
CA ASP A 94 50.69 40.16 -39.92
C ASP A 94 50.05 40.53 -38.57
N ASP A 95 50.12 41.81 -38.20
CA ASP A 95 49.39 42.40 -37.06
C ASP A 95 47.87 42.11 -37.10
N ALA A 96 47.30 41.93 -38.30
CA ALA A 96 45.90 41.56 -38.47
C ALA A 96 45.57 40.12 -38.03
N ALA A 97 46.50 39.18 -38.17
CA ALA A 97 46.30 37.78 -37.75
C ALA A 97 46.36 37.64 -36.23
N LEU A 98 47.23 38.41 -35.57
CA LEU A 98 47.30 38.48 -34.11
C LEU A 98 46.09 39.18 -33.49
N ILE A 99 45.55 40.23 -34.15
CA ILE A 99 44.31 40.88 -33.72
C ILE A 99 43.12 39.92 -33.88
N GLY A 100 43.01 39.23 -35.02
CA GLY A 100 41.94 38.26 -35.24
C GLY A 100 41.94 37.08 -34.25
N ALA A 101 43.13 36.53 -33.95
CA ALA A 101 43.26 35.47 -32.95
C ALA A 101 42.89 35.93 -31.53
N ARG A 102 43.15 37.20 -31.21
CA ARG A 102 42.76 37.81 -29.94
C ARG A 102 41.25 38.04 -29.85
N GLU A 103 40.62 38.54 -30.91
CA GLU A 103 39.17 38.75 -30.97
C GLU A 103 38.40 37.42 -30.88
N GLU A 104 38.92 36.36 -31.50
CA GLU A 104 38.34 35.01 -31.38
C GLU A 104 38.46 34.45 -29.96
N ALA A 105 39.64 34.60 -29.33
CA ALA A 105 39.83 34.20 -27.93
C ALA A 105 38.95 35.00 -26.96
N GLU A 106 38.73 36.30 -27.21
CA GLU A 106 37.83 37.14 -26.42
C GLU A 106 36.35 36.72 -26.61
N ARG A 107 35.95 36.32 -27.82
CA ARG A 107 34.61 35.78 -28.10
C ARG A 107 34.36 34.46 -27.38
N GLU A 108 35.32 33.53 -27.45
CA GLU A 108 35.22 32.25 -26.74
C GLU A 108 35.21 32.43 -25.22
N ALA A 109 36.01 33.37 -24.70
CA ALA A 109 36.00 33.72 -23.29
C ALA A 109 34.66 34.33 -22.84
N GLN A 110 34.00 35.12 -23.70
CA GLN A 110 32.68 35.66 -23.42
C GLN A 110 31.61 34.56 -23.44
N GLU A 111 31.62 33.68 -24.44
CA GLU A 111 30.71 32.54 -24.53
C GLU A 111 30.84 31.61 -23.32
N ALA A 112 32.06 31.35 -22.86
CA ALA A 112 32.32 30.57 -21.65
C ALA A 112 31.80 31.25 -20.36
N ARG A 113 31.80 32.58 -20.30
CA ARG A 113 31.25 33.33 -19.15
C ARG A 113 29.73 33.30 -19.14
N ASP A 114 29.10 33.46 -20.28
CA ASP A 114 27.65 33.42 -20.41
C ASP A 114 27.14 32.01 -20.04
N ALA A 115 27.80 30.96 -20.55
CA ALA A 115 27.49 29.58 -20.17
C ALA A 115 27.71 29.29 -18.68
N LEU A 116 28.70 29.92 -18.04
CA LEU A 116 28.92 29.80 -16.61
C LEU A 116 27.80 30.49 -15.82
N ALA A 117 27.36 31.67 -16.24
CA ALA A 117 26.26 32.39 -15.59
C ALA A 117 24.94 31.60 -15.68
N ASP A 118 24.65 30.99 -16.84
CA ASP A 118 23.49 30.12 -17.00
C ASP A 118 23.58 28.90 -16.08
N ALA A 119 24.74 28.25 -16.00
CA ALA A 119 24.96 27.11 -15.12
C ALA A 119 24.88 27.48 -13.62
N GLU A 120 25.34 28.67 -13.24
CA GLU A 120 25.19 29.20 -11.87
C GLU A 120 23.73 29.47 -11.54
N GLY A 121 22.93 29.98 -12.49
CA GLY A 121 21.49 30.14 -12.35
C GLY A 121 20.78 28.81 -12.13
N GLU A 122 21.02 27.81 -12.99
CA GLU A 122 20.45 26.46 -12.83
C GLU A 122 20.86 25.81 -11.50
N ALA A 123 22.11 26.01 -11.06
CA ALA A 123 22.59 25.51 -9.79
C ALA A 123 21.92 26.21 -8.59
N GLN A 124 21.55 27.48 -8.74
CA GLN A 124 20.81 28.21 -7.71
C GLN A 124 19.36 27.75 -7.64
N ASP A 125 18.68 27.62 -8.79
CA ASP A 125 17.31 27.08 -8.86
C ASP A 125 17.22 25.67 -8.23
N ALA A 126 18.24 24.83 -8.47
CA ALA A 126 18.30 23.49 -7.87
C ALA A 126 18.49 23.53 -6.34
N ARG A 127 19.20 24.53 -5.80
CA ARG A 127 19.37 24.69 -4.34
C ARG A 127 18.10 25.19 -3.66
N ASP A 128 17.39 26.11 -4.32
CA ASP A 128 16.12 26.63 -3.83
C ASP A 128 15.07 25.50 -3.79
N ALA A 129 14.98 24.70 -4.86
CA ALA A 129 14.13 23.52 -4.89
C ALA A 129 14.50 22.46 -3.85
N GLN A 130 15.80 22.28 -3.57
CA GLN A 130 16.24 21.37 -2.49
C GLN A 130 15.78 21.89 -1.12
N THR A 131 15.88 23.20 -0.88
CA THR A 131 15.47 23.80 0.40
C THR A 131 13.97 23.66 0.62
N GLU A 132 13.16 23.91 -0.41
CA GLU A 132 11.71 23.69 -0.37
C GLU A 132 11.37 22.23 -0.07
N ALA A 133 12.06 21.28 -0.71
CA ALA A 133 11.87 19.85 -0.43
C ALA A 133 12.30 19.44 1.00
N GLU A 134 13.32 20.10 1.57
CA GLU A 134 13.75 19.87 2.95
C GLU A 134 12.73 20.42 3.96
N ASP A 135 12.12 21.57 3.69
CA ASP A 135 11.05 22.15 4.50
C ASP A 135 9.79 21.27 4.46
N ASP A 136 9.36 20.82 3.27
CA ASP A 136 8.23 19.89 3.12
C ASP A 136 8.48 18.56 3.86
N ALA A 137 9.71 18.04 3.77
CA ALA A 137 10.09 16.81 4.47
C ALA A 137 10.09 17.00 6.00
N GLN A 138 10.41 18.20 6.49
CA GLN A 138 10.35 18.51 7.92
C GLN A 138 8.90 18.60 8.40
N GLU A 139 8.01 19.23 7.64
CA GLU A 139 6.58 19.29 7.95
C GLU A 139 5.96 17.88 8.02
N ALA A 140 6.31 17.01 7.07
CA ALA A 140 5.84 15.61 7.07
C ALA A 140 6.33 14.82 8.30
N ARG A 141 7.55 15.09 8.78
CA ARG A 141 8.09 14.46 10.00
C ARG A 141 7.38 14.92 11.26
N ASP A 142 7.07 16.20 11.36
CA ASP A 142 6.37 16.75 12.51
C ASP A 142 4.94 16.19 12.56
N ALA A 143 4.25 16.10 11.40
CA ALA A 143 2.94 15.46 11.31
C ALA A 143 2.96 13.97 11.67
N LEU A 144 4.02 13.23 11.30
CA LEU A 144 4.19 11.84 11.69
C LEU A 144 4.38 11.70 13.21
N ALA A 145 5.17 12.58 13.83
CA ALA A 145 5.39 12.56 15.27
C ALA A 145 4.09 12.82 16.06
N ASP A 146 3.25 13.75 15.58
CA ASP A 146 1.94 14.01 16.16
C ASP A 146 1.03 12.76 16.04
N ALA A 147 0.99 12.13 14.86
CA ALA A 147 0.22 10.91 14.63
C ALA A 147 0.72 9.72 15.48
N GLU A 148 2.03 9.57 15.67
CA GLU A 148 2.60 8.56 16.56
C GLU A 148 2.19 8.78 18.02
N GLY A 149 2.13 10.05 18.45
CA GLY A 149 1.62 10.43 19.77
C GLY A 149 0.15 10.01 19.95
N GLU A 150 -0.72 10.37 19.00
CA GLU A 150 -2.14 9.97 19.03
C GLU A 150 -2.32 8.44 19.02
N ALA A 151 -1.51 7.73 18.23
CA ALA A 151 -1.54 6.27 18.19
C ALA A 151 -1.09 5.65 19.52
N GLN A 152 -0.12 6.27 20.21
CA GLN A 152 0.31 5.81 21.53
C GLN A 152 -0.78 6.07 22.59
N ASP A 153 -1.40 7.24 22.60
CA ASP A 153 -2.52 7.55 23.49
C ASP A 153 -3.69 6.56 23.29
N ALA A 154 -3.98 6.19 22.03
CA ALA A 154 -5.00 5.19 21.71
C ALA A 154 -4.64 3.79 22.22
N ARG A 155 -3.35 3.41 22.16
CA ARG A 155 -2.87 2.12 22.70
C ARG A 155 -2.97 2.07 24.21
N ASP A 156 -2.60 3.15 24.90
CA ASP A 156 -2.71 3.23 26.35
C ASP A 156 -4.18 3.16 26.78
N ALA A 157 -5.08 3.85 26.06
CA ALA A 157 -6.52 3.74 26.31
C ALA A 157 -7.08 2.32 26.07
N LEU A 158 -6.58 1.61 25.06
CA LEU A 158 -6.96 0.22 24.80
C LEU A 158 -6.49 -0.71 25.93
N ALA A 159 -5.26 -0.55 26.40
CA ALA A 159 -4.72 -1.36 27.50
C ALA A 159 -5.51 -1.17 28.80
N GLU A 160 -5.94 0.06 29.11
CA GLU A 160 -6.83 0.34 30.24
C GLU A 160 -8.20 -0.34 30.04
N ALA A 161 -8.77 -0.29 28.84
CA ALA A 161 -10.03 -0.96 28.54
C ALA A 161 -9.94 -2.50 28.62
N GLU A 162 -8.82 -3.10 28.22
CA GLU A 162 -8.56 -4.53 28.37
C GLU A 162 -8.50 -4.94 29.85
N SER A 163 -7.83 -4.14 30.68
CA SER A 163 -7.80 -4.36 32.15
C SER A 163 -9.20 -4.27 32.75
N ASP A 164 -10.01 -3.29 32.34
CA ASP A 164 -11.40 -3.14 32.81
C ASP A 164 -12.26 -4.36 32.42
N VAL A 165 -12.02 -4.94 31.24
CA VAL A 165 -12.71 -6.16 30.77
C VAL A 165 -12.32 -7.38 31.61
N GLU A 166 -11.03 -7.58 31.91
CA GLU A 166 -10.57 -8.68 32.80
C GLU A 166 -11.19 -8.57 34.21
N ASP A 167 -11.29 -7.36 34.75
CA ASP A 167 -11.95 -7.09 36.04
C ASP A 167 -13.46 -7.40 35.97
N LEU A 168 -14.13 -7.08 34.87
CA LEU A 168 -15.53 -7.41 34.63
C LEU A 168 -15.75 -8.93 34.48
N GLU A 169 -14.89 -9.62 33.75
CA GLU A 169 -14.96 -11.09 33.59
C GLU A 169 -14.79 -11.80 34.93
N SER A 170 -13.86 -11.33 35.77
CA SER A 170 -13.68 -11.85 37.13
C SER A 170 -14.95 -11.69 37.97
N GLN A 171 -15.59 -10.52 37.93
CA GLN A 171 -16.85 -10.27 38.64
C GLN A 171 -18.02 -11.11 38.11
N VAL A 172 -18.10 -11.32 36.78
CA VAL A 172 -19.11 -12.19 36.18
C VAL A 172 -18.91 -13.62 36.66
N SER A 173 -17.66 -14.12 36.69
CA SER A 173 -17.34 -15.46 37.21
C SER A 173 -17.83 -15.64 38.65
N GLU A 174 -17.52 -14.70 39.54
CA GLU A 174 -17.97 -14.73 40.94
C GLU A 174 -19.50 -14.74 41.07
N LEU A 175 -20.21 -13.97 40.22
CA LEU A 175 -21.67 -13.94 40.20
C LEU A 175 -22.26 -15.26 39.69
N THR A 176 -21.65 -15.91 38.70
CA THR A 176 -22.06 -17.25 38.23
C THR A 176 -21.88 -18.32 39.30
N ASP A 177 -20.75 -18.29 40.03
CA ASP A 177 -20.52 -19.22 41.13
C ASP A 177 -21.53 -19.03 42.27
N ALA A 178 -21.86 -17.77 42.59
CA ALA A 178 -22.90 -17.45 43.58
C ALA A 178 -24.31 -17.88 43.13
N ALA A 179 -24.62 -17.78 41.84
CA ALA A 179 -25.89 -18.23 41.28
C ALA A 179 -26.00 -19.77 41.33
N ASN A 180 -24.94 -20.49 40.96
CA ASN A 180 -24.91 -21.96 40.98
C ASN A 180 -24.95 -22.51 42.42
N ALA A 181 -24.37 -21.80 43.38
CA ALA A 181 -24.47 -22.12 44.81
C ALA A 181 -25.88 -21.94 45.39
N THR A 182 -26.76 -21.18 44.72
CA THR A 182 -28.15 -20.96 45.17
C THR A 182 -29.12 -22.02 44.64
N GLU A 183 -28.78 -22.74 43.56
CA GLU A 183 -29.63 -23.78 42.95
C GLU A 183 -29.36 -25.20 43.50
N SER A 184 -28.19 -25.45 44.09
CA SER A 184 -27.86 -26.76 44.70
C SER A 184 -28.23 -26.83 46.19
N ALA A 185 -29.52 -26.98 46.48
CA ALA A 185 -29.98 -27.59 47.73
C ALA A 185 -30.16 -29.12 47.49
N PRO A 186 -29.29 -30.00 48.02
CA PRO A 186 -29.38 -31.43 47.77
C PRO A 186 -30.43 -32.10 48.67
N VAL A 187 -31.27 -32.92 48.05
CA VAL A 187 -32.08 -33.94 48.73
C VAL A 187 -31.15 -35.13 48.99
N GLU A 188 -30.94 -35.51 50.26
CA GLU A 188 -30.16 -36.68 50.68
C GLU A 188 -30.71 -37.98 50.04
N VAL A 189 -29.87 -38.71 49.31
CA VAL A 189 -29.99 -40.18 49.20
C VAL A 189 -28.60 -40.83 49.23
N ASP A 190 -28.41 -41.52 50.34
CA ASP A 190 -27.47 -42.57 50.74
C ASP A 190 -26.64 -43.28 49.65
N GLU A 191 -25.33 -43.38 49.94
CA GLU A 191 -24.31 -44.15 49.22
C GLU A 191 -24.11 -45.53 49.89
N PRO A 192 -23.64 -46.56 49.15
CA PRO A 192 -22.32 -47.08 49.51
C PRO A 192 -21.43 -47.54 48.33
N GLU A 193 -20.16 -47.14 48.38
CA GLU A 193 -18.95 -47.65 47.69
C GLU A 193 -18.48 -49.06 48.19
N PRO A 194 -17.40 -49.74 47.69
CA PRO A 194 -16.62 -49.58 46.43
C PRO A 194 -16.06 -50.86 45.72
N ALA A 195 -15.43 -50.62 44.54
CA ALA A 195 -14.20 -51.22 43.92
C ALA A 195 -14.27 -52.51 43.04
N PRO A 196 -13.31 -52.79 42.09
CA PRO A 196 -12.13 -52.00 41.64
C PRO A 196 -11.91 -51.84 40.10
N GLN A 197 -11.22 -50.76 39.73
CA GLN A 197 -10.12 -50.59 38.74
C GLN A 197 -10.18 -51.23 37.33
N GLY A 198 -10.11 -50.36 36.31
CA GLY A 198 -9.64 -50.68 34.95
C GLY A 198 -9.18 -49.41 34.24
N SER A 199 -7.87 -49.26 34.05
CA SER A 199 -7.24 -48.13 33.33
C SER A 199 -7.52 -48.19 31.82
N THR A 200 -7.91 -47.06 31.25
CA THR A 200 -7.50 -46.64 29.90
C THR A 200 -7.47 -45.12 29.85
N ASP A 201 -6.26 -44.60 29.60
CA ASP A 201 -5.89 -43.42 28.80
C ASP A 201 -6.73 -42.12 28.88
N ALA A 202 -6.02 -41.03 29.17
CA ALA A 202 -6.46 -39.64 29.07
C ALA A 202 -5.22 -38.79 28.71
N PRO A 203 -5.31 -37.53 28.23
CA PRO A 203 -6.48 -36.76 27.75
C PRO A 203 -6.17 -35.93 26.47
N ALA A 204 -7.18 -35.26 25.89
CA ALA A 204 -7.18 -33.83 25.51
C ALA A 204 -8.34 -33.53 24.55
N ASP A 205 -9.55 -33.45 25.11
CA ASP A 205 -10.66 -32.75 24.48
C ASP A 205 -10.64 -31.33 25.08
N ALA A 206 -10.08 -30.40 24.32
CA ALA A 206 -10.11 -28.98 24.64
C ALA A 206 -11.44 -28.42 24.10
N PRO A 207 -12.16 -27.58 24.86
CA PRO A 207 -13.40 -27.00 24.35
C PRO A 207 -13.07 -26.07 23.18
N GLU A 208 -13.61 -26.36 22.00
CA GLU A 208 -13.64 -25.43 20.88
C GLU A 208 -14.30 -24.11 21.33
N PRO A 209 -13.73 -22.94 21.00
CA PRO A 209 -14.41 -21.66 21.20
C PRO A 209 -15.72 -21.64 20.36
N PRO A 210 -16.78 -20.97 20.86
CA PRO A 210 -18.11 -21.09 20.30
C PRO A 210 -18.17 -20.59 18.86
N ALA A 211 -18.74 -21.42 17.99
CA ALA A 211 -19.10 -21.06 16.63
C ALA A 211 -20.00 -19.82 16.63
N THR A 212 -19.45 -18.69 16.19
CA THR A 212 -20.17 -17.44 15.99
C THR A 212 -21.16 -17.60 14.84
N THR A 213 -22.43 -17.79 15.23
CA THR A 213 -23.70 -17.61 14.49
C THR A 213 -23.63 -17.49 12.97
N ALA A 214 -24.04 -18.57 12.30
CA ALA A 214 -24.46 -18.59 10.91
C ALA A 214 -25.59 -17.56 10.67
N GLY A 215 -25.30 -16.55 9.86
CA GLY A 215 -26.26 -15.59 9.34
C GLY A 215 -26.77 -16.03 7.96
N ASP A 216 -28.08 -16.08 7.82
CA ASP A 216 -28.83 -16.49 6.63
C ASP A 216 -28.89 -15.35 5.60
N ASP A 217 -28.09 -15.49 4.53
CA ASP A 217 -28.46 -15.24 3.13
C ASP A 217 -27.32 -15.82 2.25
N GLY A 218 -27.40 -17.11 1.89
CA GLY A 218 -26.42 -17.77 0.99
C GLY A 218 -25.32 -18.61 1.64
N GLY A 219 -25.39 -18.91 2.94
CA GLY A 219 -24.48 -19.85 3.62
C GLY A 219 -23.12 -19.28 4.02
N ARG A 220 -22.96 -17.96 3.99
CA ARG A 220 -21.74 -17.23 4.37
C ARG A 220 -21.89 -16.65 5.78
N THR A 221 -20.83 -16.64 6.58
CA THR A 221 -20.84 -16.01 7.91
C THR A 221 -20.76 -14.48 7.81
N ILE A 222 -21.09 -13.77 8.91
CA ILE A 222 -20.86 -12.32 8.98
C ILE A 222 -19.37 -11.99 8.85
N ALA A 223 -18.50 -12.78 9.47
CA ALA A 223 -17.04 -12.61 9.38
C ALA A 223 -16.55 -12.70 7.92
N GLN A 224 -17.01 -13.70 7.17
CA GLN A 224 -16.70 -13.84 5.74
C GLN A 224 -17.23 -12.67 4.91
N SER A 225 -18.42 -12.15 5.24
CA SER A 225 -19.00 -11.01 4.52
C SER A 225 -18.18 -9.72 4.76
N ASN A 226 -17.75 -9.49 6.01
CA ASN A 226 -16.90 -8.36 6.36
C ASN A 226 -15.52 -8.48 5.71
N ALA A 227 -14.92 -9.67 5.75
CA ALA A 227 -13.63 -9.94 5.11
C ALA A 227 -13.67 -9.65 3.60
N ILE A 228 -14.77 -9.99 2.92
CA ILE A 228 -14.94 -9.66 1.49
C ILE A 228 -14.98 -8.15 1.28
N GLY A 229 -15.74 -7.42 2.09
CA GLY A 229 -15.78 -5.95 2.02
C GLY A 229 -14.39 -5.33 2.21
N SER A 230 -13.61 -5.82 3.19
CA SER A 230 -12.21 -5.40 3.38
C SER A 230 -11.34 -5.72 2.16
N ALA A 231 -11.43 -6.94 1.61
CA ALA A 231 -10.64 -7.36 0.46
C ALA A 231 -10.93 -6.52 -0.80
N GLU A 232 -12.20 -6.23 -1.07
CA GLU A 232 -12.62 -5.35 -2.18
C GLU A 232 -12.10 -3.92 -1.98
N SER A 233 -12.18 -3.41 -0.74
CA SER A 233 -11.66 -2.09 -0.39
C SER A 233 -10.16 -1.98 -0.66
N TYR A 234 -9.36 -2.96 -0.23
CA TYR A 234 -7.92 -2.97 -0.45
C TYR A 234 -7.54 -2.97 -1.92
N ILE A 235 -8.09 -3.89 -2.70
CA ILE A 235 -7.82 -3.99 -4.15
C ILE A 235 -8.23 -2.71 -4.90
N SER A 236 -9.22 -1.98 -4.39
CA SER A 236 -9.62 -0.69 -4.98
C SER A 236 -8.66 0.45 -4.69
N PHE A 237 -7.89 0.36 -3.61
CA PHE A 237 -6.99 1.43 -3.16
C PHE A 237 -5.55 1.24 -3.64
N MET A 238 -5.03 0.01 -3.58
CA MET A 238 -3.65 -0.30 -3.98
C MET A 238 -3.52 -1.74 -4.48
N PRO A 239 -2.52 -2.05 -5.33
CA PRO A 239 -2.39 -3.37 -5.89
C PRO A 239 -1.84 -4.37 -4.86
N PHE A 240 -2.43 -5.57 -4.84
CA PHE A 240 -2.00 -6.66 -3.96
C PHE A 240 -1.84 -7.97 -4.74
N SER A 241 -0.87 -8.77 -4.31
CA SER A 241 -0.86 -10.20 -4.66
C SER A 241 -1.98 -10.92 -3.91
N ARG A 242 -2.42 -12.08 -4.42
CA ARG A 242 -3.43 -12.90 -3.73
C ARG A 242 -2.98 -13.23 -2.30
N GLN A 243 -1.71 -13.63 -2.14
CA GLN A 243 -1.19 -13.99 -0.83
C GLN A 243 -1.05 -12.77 0.08
N GLY A 244 -0.52 -11.66 -0.44
CA GLY A 244 -0.38 -10.42 0.32
C GLY A 244 -1.71 -9.89 0.81
N LEU A 245 -2.78 -10.01 0.01
CA LEU A 245 -4.13 -9.61 0.46
C LEU A 245 -4.63 -10.53 1.59
N ILE A 246 -4.44 -11.85 1.48
CA ILE A 246 -4.82 -12.78 2.56
C ILE A 246 -4.05 -12.44 3.85
N ASP A 247 -2.74 -12.22 3.75
CA ASP A 247 -1.88 -11.91 4.89
C ASP A 247 -2.29 -10.57 5.53
N GLN A 248 -2.68 -9.59 4.71
CA GLN A 248 -3.21 -8.30 5.19
C GLN A 248 -4.49 -8.49 6.00
N LEU A 249 -5.46 -9.26 5.51
CA LEU A 249 -6.70 -9.53 6.26
C LEU A 249 -6.42 -10.30 7.56
N VAL A 250 -5.48 -11.25 7.54
CA VAL A 250 -5.08 -11.97 8.76
C VAL A 250 -4.43 -11.03 9.77
N PHE A 251 -3.61 -10.09 9.32
CA PHE A 251 -3.02 -9.05 10.17
C PHE A 251 -4.11 -8.16 10.81
N GLU A 252 -5.21 -7.90 10.11
CA GLU A 252 -6.38 -7.18 10.63
C GLU A 252 -7.25 -8.00 11.60
N GLY A 253 -6.90 -9.27 11.85
CA GLY A 253 -7.57 -10.13 12.82
C GLY A 253 -8.65 -11.04 12.25
N TYR A 254 -8.82 -11.11 10.93
CA TYR A 254 -9.64 -12.16 10.33
C TYR A 254 -8.98 -13.53 10.51
N SER A 255 -9.79 -14.58 10.67
CA SER A 255 -9.26 -15.93 10.63
C SER A 255 -8.64 -16.20 9.25
N THR A 256 -7.60 -17.03 9.19
CA THR A 256 -6.99 -17.42 7.90
C THR A 256 -8.01 -18.04 6.94
N GLU A 257 -9.01 -18.74 7.47
CA GLU A 257 -10.07 -19.37 6.70
C GLU A 257 -11.02 -18.32 6.10
N ASP A 258 -11.45 -17.33 6.87
CA ASP A 258 -12.31 -16.25 6.39
C ASP A 258 -11.58 -15.32 5.40
N ALA A 259 -10.31 -15.01 5.67
CA ALA A 259 -9.47 -14.20 4.79
C ALA A 259 -9.25 -14.88 3.44
N THR A 260 -8.91 -16.17 3.44
CA THR A 260 -8.75 -16.97 2.21
C THR A 260 -10.05 -17.04 1.45
N TYR A 261 -11.15 -17.33 2.15
CA TYR A 261 -12.48 -17.39 1.57
C TYR A 261 -12.87 -16.06 0.92
N ALA A 262 -12.57 -14.93 1.57
CA ALA A 262 -12.89 -13.61 1.06
C ALA A 262 -12.15 -13.30 -0.24
N VAL A 263 -10.85 -13.54 -0.27
CA VAL A 263 -10.01 -13.31 -1.45
C VAL A 263 -10.39 -14.24 -2.62
N ASP A 264 -10.84 -15.46 -2.33
CA ASP A 264 -11.31 -16.40 -3.35
C ASP A 264 -12.73 -16.10 -3.84
N ALA A 265 -13.52 -15.37 -3.06
CA ALA A 265 -14.88 -14.98 -3.42
C ALA A 265 -14.94 -13.77 -4.36
N ILE A 266 -13.90 -12.92 -4.37
CA ILE A 266 -13.82 -11.74 -5.22
C ILE A 266 -13.25 -12.08 -6.60
N SER A 267 -13.77 -11.43 -7.64
CA SER A 267 -13.26 -11.60 -9.01
C SER A 267 -12.15 -10.59 -9.30
N VAL A 268 -10.89 -11.01 -9.17
CA VAL A 268 -9.71 -10.18 -9.39
C VAL A 268 -8.82 -10.77 -10.48
N ASP A 269 -8.36 -9.93 -11.40
CA ASP A 269 -7.28 -10.28 -12.33
C ASP A 269 -5.92 -10.06 -11.65
N TRP A 270 -5.34 -11.15 -11.15
CA TRP A 270 -4.07 -11.11 -10.43
C TRP A 270 -2.86 -10.75 -11.32
N ASN A 271 -2.95 -10.96 -12.63
CA ASN A 271 -1.91 -10.48 -13.56
C ASN A 271 -1.98 -8.97 -13.69
N GLN A 272 -3.21 -8.42 -13.76
CA GLN A 272 -3.41 -6.98 -13.76
C GLN A 272 -2.94 -6.35 -12.46
N GLN A 273 -3.19 -6.97 -11.31
CA GLN A 273 -2.65 -6.50 -10.02
C GLN A 273 -1.12 -6.43 -10.04
N ALA A 274 -0.45 -7.46 -10.56
CA ALA A 274 1.02 -7.45 -10.70
C ALA A 274 1.53 -6.34 -11.61
N ALA A 275 0.82 -6.03 -12.71
CA ALA A 275 1.16 -4.92 -13.60
C ALA A 275 1.01 -3.56 -12.90
N LEU A 276 -0.06 -3.37 -12.13
CA LEU A 276 -0.27 -2.16 -11.33
C LEU A 276 0.80 -2.01 -10.23
N SER A 277 1.16 -3.09 -9.52
CA SER A 277 2.27 -3.07 -8.56
C SER A 277 3.58 -2.69 -9.25
N ALA A 278 3.87 -3.31 -10.40
CA ALA A 278 5.08 -3.03 -11.17
C ALA A 278 5.16 -1.55 -11.59
N GLU A 279 4.05 -0.97 -12.06
CA GLU A 279 3.95 0.44 -12.43
C GLU A 279 4.18 1.34 -11.21
N SER A 280 3.48 1.08 -10.10
CA SER A 280 3.61 1.85 -8.86
C SER A 280 5.06 1.87 -8.33
N TYR A 281 5.76 0.74 -8.38
CA TYR A 281 7.18 0.70 -8.00
C TYR A 281 8.05 1.58 -8.90
N LEU A 282 7.81 1.58 -10.20
CA LEU A 282 8.57 2.37 -11.17
C LEU A 282 8.29 3.86 -11.10
N GLU A 283 7.09 4.26 -10.64
CA GLU A 283 6.77 5.65 -10.37
C GLU A 283 7.61 6.22 -9.22
N PHE A 284 7.91 5.41 -8.21
CA PHE A 284 8.66 5.87 -7.04
C PHE A 284 10.18 5.65 -7.16
N MET A 285 10.62 4.55 -7.78
CA MET A 285 12.04 4.22 -7.88
C MET A 285 12.39 3.41 -9.13
N SER A 286 13.65 3.51 -9.57
CA SER A 286 14.12 2.77 -10.74
C SER A 286 14.51 1.34 -10.39
N PHE A 287 13.97 0.37 -11.14
CA PHE A 287 14.36 -1.03 -11.04
C PHE A 287 15.07 -1.55 -12.30
N SER A 288 15.81 -2.65 -12.15
CA SER A 288 16.14 -3.50 -13.30
C SER A 288 15.02 -4.51 -13.55
N ARG A 289 14.91 -5.09 -14.76
CA ARG A 289 13.91 -6.12 -15.07
C ARG A 289 13.88 -7.23 -14.02
N GLN A 290 15.05 -7.78 -13.69
CA GLN A 290 15.15 -8.86 -12.71
C GLN A 290 14.83 -8.37 -11.29
N GLY A 291 15.33 -7.19 -10.91
CA GLY A 291 15.03 -6.63 -9.59
C GLY A 291 13.53 -6.39 -9.37
N LEU A 292 12.80 -5.95 -10.40
CA LEU A 292 11.35 -5.76 -10.30
C LEU A 292 10.60 -7.09 -10.22
N ILE A 293 11.06 -8.12 -10.93
CA ILE A 293 10.53 -9.48 -10.78
C ILE A 293 10.75 -9.98 -9.35
N ASP A 294 11.96 -9.84 -8.82
CA ASP A 294 12.30 -10.28 -7.46
C ASP A 294 11.46 -9.52 -6.41
N GLN A 295 11.19 -8.24 -6.64
CA GLN A 295 10.31 -7.44 -5.78
C GLN A 295 8.88 -7.97 -5.77
N LEU A 296 8.28 -8.22 -6.94
CA LEU A 296 6.93 -8.76 -7.02
C LEU A 296 6.83 -10.17 -6.42
N LEU A 297 7.87 -11.00 -6.59
CA LEU A 297 7.95 -12.30 -5.92
C LEU A 297 7.98 -12.16 -4.39
N PHE A 298 8.73 -11.17 -3.88
CA PHE A 298 8.77 -10.87 -2.45
C PHE A 298 7.39 -10.43 -1.92
N GLU A 299 6.62 -9.70 -2.71
CA GLU A 299 5.22 -9.34 -2.39
C GLU A 299 4.22 -10.50 -2.50
N GLY A 300 4.68 -11.70 -2.86
CA GLY A 300 3.84 -12.89 -2.93
C GLY A 300 3.14 -13.12 -4.27
N TYR A 301 3.52 -12.41 -5.34
CA TYR A 301 3.10 -12.77 -6.69
C TYR A 301 3.78 -14.07 -7.13
N SER A 302 3.08 -14.86 -7.95
CA SER A 302 3.70 -16.01 -8.63
C SER A 302 4.71 -15.54 -9.67
N GLN A 303 5.65 -16.42 -10.04
CA GLN A 303 6.63 -16.15 -11.10
C GLN A 303 5.98 -15.64 -12.39
N SER A 304 4.89 -16.27 -12.83
CA SER A 304 4.17 -15.87 -14.05
C SER A 304 3.52 -14.49 -13.93
N GLN A 305 2.99 -14.13 -12.76
CA GLN A 305 2.38 -12.82 -12.52
C GLN A 305 3.45 -11.73 -12.46
N ALA A 306 4.56 -11.99 -11.78
CA ALA A 306 5.69 -11.06 -11.72
C ALA A 306 6.26 -10.80 -13.13
N GLU A 307 6.49 -11.85 -13.91
CA GLU A 307 6.93 -11.71 -15.30
C GLU A 307 5.94 -10.95 -16.17
N TYR A 308 4.64 -11.20 -15.99
CA TYR A 308 3.59 -10.47 -16.68
C TYR A 308 3.61 -8.98 -16.32
N GLY A 309 3.64 -8.64 -15.03
CA GLY A 309 3.62 -7.26 -14.56
C GLY A 309 4.81 -6.47 -15.07
N VAL A 310 6.01 -7.06 -15.01
CA VAL A 310 7.24 -6.48 -15.54
C VAL A 310 7.19 -6.29 -17.07
N ALA A 311 6.62 -7.22 -17.81
CA ALA A 311 6.43 -7.06 -19.26
C ALA A 311 5.42 -5.95 -19.59
N ALA A 312 4.36 -5.81 -18.80
CA ALA A 312 3.31 -4.80 -19.01
C ALA A 312 3.84 -3.37 -18.89
N VAL A 313 4.88 -3.14 -18.08
CA VAL A 313 5.52 -1.83 -17.87
C VAL A 313 6.72 -1.56 -18.80
N GLY A 314 6.95 -2.42 -19.80
CA GLY A 314 7.85 -2.14 -20.91
C GLY A 314 9.26 -2.76 -20.85
N TYR A 315 9.45 -3.83 -20.07
CA TYR A 315 10.69 -4.63 -20.07
C TYR A 315 10.67 -5.82 -21.04
#